data_AF-A0A1A9BGA3-F1
#
_entry.id   AF-A0A1A9BGA3-F1
#
_cell.length_a   1.000
_cell.length_b   1.000
_cell.length_c   1.000
_cell.angle_alpha   90.00
_cell.angle_beta   90.00
_cell.angle_gamma   90.00
#
_symmetry.space_group_name_H-M   'P 1'
#
loop_
_entity.id
_entity.type
_entity.pdbx_description
1 polymer ?
#
loop_
_entity_poly.entity_id
_entity_poly.type
_entity_poly.pdbx_seq_one_letter_code
_entity_poly.pdbx_strand_id
1 'polypeptide(L)'
;MSDFVDHYMDPTEVTARFTGLAAEFPKLTELLDLPYKTNGYRRNAQAQFGTAAASTLYVTSTAYGSDGGNDITMALVDPGTANAPLTVSVSGTAVTVRLATDGAGAITSTAAQVVAAVNANADATKLLTASTYRGSAGTGVVAAALVTPLTDNLKAPASVSREPFQMKVLRIGKHRDGSKVGVFLYCQEHAREWVTPLVCVESAERLLRNYAKDPDTRKIVDDLDIFILPVVNPDGAHYSMYDYNMQRRNLTNYCPASNADPGRRNAWGVDINRNFSVGSVFDGYVGASATNCVSDTFAGPGELSEPEARNEVWLVDTFPNIKLSMNTHSYGGYFMWPPGAYKVEGREVLPRVDQGTEAYFWTSSDYILSRVQEYRGTAIWPGRTGPVTDVLYSAAGNSADEHWYNRGIIGWDFEVGADIYNPATGRFSAVGLQPPFAEGHEEAMEFANGNIAILEVARAYATDKIQPRTSLKIVKREAGATAFTFSTSEPSNVYYTPDGSRPTYGSAKLALARMRAGMQSITVNSDTAVNWFSIDIAGNAESNYKPDGEGSNYNKQRVSVQ
;
A
#
# COMPACT_ATOMS: atom_id res chain seq x y z
N MET A 1 -26.37 -12.41 3.88
CA MET A 1 -25.98 -12.07 5.28
C MET A 1 -24.78 -11.15 5.19
N SER A 2 -24.79 -10.12 6.01
CA SER A 2 -23.74 -9.10 6.16
C SER A 2 -23.66 -8.77 7.64
N ASP A 3 -22.84 -7.78 8.01
CA ASP A 3 -22.74 -7.24 9.37
C ASP A 3 -22.00 -8.20 10.32
N PHE A 4 -20.76 -8.55 9.95
CA PHE A 4 -19.91 -9.49 10.70
C PHE A 4 -18.79 -8.80 11.49
N VAL A 5 -18.68 -7.47 11.41
CA VAL A 5 -17.72 -6.63 12.13
C VAL A 5 -18.45 -5.83 13.20
N ASP A 6 -17.97 -5.85 14.43
CA ASP A 6 -18.64 -5.25 15.60
C ASP A 6 -17.73 -4.34 16.46
N HIS A 7 -16.45 -4.24 16.09
CA HIS A 7 -15.47 -3.30 16.63
C HIS A 7 -14.26 -3.15 15.68
N TYR A 8 -13.37 -2.19 15.98
CA TYR A 8 -12.05 -2.16 15.36
C TYR A 8 -11.20 -3.30 15.89
N MET A 9 -10.67 -4.13 14.99
CA MET A 9 -9.88 -5.31 15.32
C MET A 9 -8.40 -5.05 15.08
N ASP A 10 -7.55 -5.44 16.04
CA ASP A 10 -6.11 -5.43 15.82
C ASP A 10 -5.67 -6.55 14.85
N PRO A 11 -4.43 -6.52 14.33
CA PRO A 11 -3.96 -7.57 13.42
C PRO A 11 -3.97 -8.99 14.00
N THR A 12 -3.87 -9.15 15.32
CA THR A 12 -3.98 -10.44 16.01
C THR A 12 -5.40 -10.99 15.89
N GLU A 13 -6.39 -10.14 16.18
CA GLU A 13 -7.82 -10.45 16.11
C GLU A 13 -8.25 -10.76 14.68
N VAL A 14 -7.82 -9.95 13.72
CA VAL A 14 -8.08 -10.17 12.28
C VAL A 14 -7.49 -11.51 11.82
N THR A 15 -6.25 -11.81 12.20
CA THR A 15 -5.59 -13.08 11.85
C THR A 15 -6.30 -14.28 12.49
N ALA A 16 -6.73 -14.14 13.75
CA ALA A 16 -7.51 -15.16 14.44
C ALA A 16 -8.86 -15.40 13.74
N ARG A 17 -9.53 -14.33 13.29
CA ARG A 17 -10.78 -14.42 12.53
C ARG A 17 -10.60 -15.18 11.22
N PHE A 18 -9.56 -14.86 10.45
CA PHE A 18 -9.25 -15.53 9.18
C PHE A 18 -8.87 -17.01 9.39
N THR A 19 -8.13 -17.30 10.46
CA THR A 19 -7.81 -18.69 10.85
C THR A 19 -9.08 -19.46 11.21
N GLY A 20 -10.00 -18.84 11.96
CA GLY A 20 -11.30 -19.42 12.30
C GLY A 20 -12.16 -19.70 11.07
N LEU A 21 -12.23 -18.75 10.13
CA LEU A 21 -12.93 -18.92 8.86
C LEU A 21 -12.35 -20.07 8.01
N ALA A 22 -11.02 -20.18 7.97
CA ALA A 22 -10.36 -21.28 7.28
C ALA A 22 -10.76 -22.65 7.89
N ALA A 23 -10.79 -22.73 9.22
CA ALA A 23 -11.17 -23.94 9.94
C ALA A 23 -12.67 -24.29 9.81
N GLU A 24 -13.54 -23.28 9.75
CA GLU A 24 -14.99 -23.49 9.62
C GLU A 24 -15.40 -23.88 8.19
N PHE A 25 -14.73 -23.33 7.16
CA PHE A 25 -15.08 -23.54 5.75
C PHE A 25 -13.98 -24.27 4.93
N PRO A 26 -13.39 -25.38 5.40
CA PRO A 26 -12.16 -25.96 4.83
C PRO A 26 -12.33 -26.48 3.39
N LYS A 27 -13.57 -26.69 2.94
CA LYS A 27 -13.87 -27.08 1.55
C LYS A 27 -13.74 -25.90 0.58
N LEU A 28 -13.89 -24.68 1.06
CA LEU A 28 -13.85 -23.45 0.26
C LEU A 28 -12.59 -22.63 0.51
N THR A 29 -11.87 -22.89 1.60
CA THR A 29 -10.76 -22.06 2.04
C THR A 29 -9.43 -22.82 2.08
N GLU A 30 -8.35 -22.04 2.00
CA GLU A 30 -6.98 -22.42 2.32
C GLU A 30 -6.32 -21.21 3.00
N LEU A 31 -5.64 -21.42 4.13
CA LEU A 31 -4.88 -20.37 4.79
C LEU A 31 -3.42 -20.48 4.34
N LEU A 32 -2.91 -19.42 3.71
CA LEU A 32 -1.57 -19.37 3.17
C LEU A 32 -0.68 -18.53 4.09
N ASP A 33 0.45 -19.10 4.48
CA ASP A 33 1.48 -18.41 5.24
C ASP A 33 2.46 -17.74 4.29
N LEU A 34 2.61 -16.41 4.40
CA LEU A 34 3.55 -15.68 3.59
C LEU A 34 4.99 -15.89 4.11
N PRO A 35 5.99 -16.00 3.23
CA PRO A 35 7.31 -16.52 3.60
C PRO A 35 8.18 -15.52 4.38
N TYR A 36 8.01 -14.23 4.17
CA TYR A 36 8.85 -13.20 4.80
C TYR A 36 8.20 -12.72 6.09
N LYS A 37 8.71 -13.12 7.25
CA LYS A 37 8.22 -12.56 8.52
C LYS A 37 8.57 -11.08 8.62
N THR A 38 7.66 -10.29 9.19
CA THR A 38 7.87 -8.86 9.44
C THR A 38 8.92 -8.62 10.52
N ASN A 39 9.24 -7.36 10.81
CA ASN A 39 10.10 -7.04 11.94
C ASN A 39 9.51 -7.55 13.27
N GLY A 40 8.19 -7.54 13.42
CA GLY A 40 7.45 -7.76 14.66
C GLY A 40 7.08 -6.45 15.36
N TYR A 41 6.08 -6.50 16.24
CA TYR A 41 5.68 -5.40 17.13
C TYR A 41 6.69 -5.22 18.28
N ARG A 42 7.93 -4.89 17.92
CA ARG A 42 9.09 -4.79 18.81
C ARG A 42 10.03 -3.65 18.40
N ARG A 43 10.76 -3.13 19.40
CA ARG A 43 11.77 -2.07 19.26
C ARG A 43 12.91 -2.31 20.23
N ASN A 44 14.08 -1.77 19.93
CA ASN A 44 15.14 -1.70 20.93
C ASN A 44 14.70 -0.82 22.10
N ALA A 45 15.05 -1.26 23.30
CA ALA A 45 14.84 -0.47 24.51
C ALA A 45 15.81 0.71 24.58
N GLN A 46 15.33 1.85 25.06
CA GLN A 46 16.12 3.09 25.14
C GLN A 46 15.93 3.83 26.47
N ALA A 47 16.89 4.70 26.81
CA ALA A 47 16.78 5.67 27.89
C ALA A 47 17.49 6.97 27.51
N GLN A 48 16.96 8.11 27.97
CA GLN A 48 17.54 9.43 27.76
C GLN A 48 18.02 10.02 29.09
N PHE A 49 19.19 10.66 29.07
CA PHE A 49 19.79 11.34 30.21
C PHE A 49 19.98 12.82 29.88
N GLY A 50 19.39 13.69 30.70
CA GLY A 50 19.43 15.15 30.51
C GLY A 50 18.31 15.70 29.62
N THR A 51 18.10 17.02 29.69
CA THR A 51 17.02 17.73 28.98
C THR A 51 17.51 18.83 28.03
N ALA A 52 18.74 19.32 28.21
CA ALA A 52 19.33 20.34 27.34
C ALA A 52 20.19 19.69 26.26
N ALA A 53 20.01 20.09 24.99
CA ALA A 53 20.64 19.43 23.84
C ALA A 53 22.17 19.25 23.95
N ALA A 54 22.88 20.19 24.58
CA ALA A 54 24.34 20.11 24.75
C ALA A 54 24.76 19.05 25.78
N SER A 55 23.94 18.76 26.79
CA SER A 55 24.22 17.81 27.87
C SER A 55 23.33 16.57 27.83
N THR A 56 22.49 16.42 26.81
CA THR A 56 21.66 15.22 26.63
C THR A 56 22.40 14.16 25.82
N LEU A 57 22.35 12.93 26.34
CA LEU A 57 22.65 11.71 25.59
C LEU A 57 21.48 10.74 25.73
N TYR A 58 21.43 9.75 24.84
CA TYR A 58 20.54 8.62 24.99
C TYR A 58 21.30 7.33 24.68
N VAL A 59 20.75 6.23 25.17
CA VAL A 59 21.27 4.89 24.94
C VAL A 59 20.23 4.02 24.29
N THR A 60 20.68 3.10 23.44
CA THR A 60 19.85 2.12 22.74
C THR A 60 20.44 0.74 22.99
N SER A 61 19.62 -0.16 23.51
CA SER A 61 19.99 -1.57 23.69
C SER A 61 20.31 -2.26 22.36
N THR A 62 21.24 -3.21 22.40
CA THR A 62 21.59 -4.03 21.23
C THR A 62 20.51 -5.06 20.92
N ALA A 63 19.87 -5.62 21.96
CA ALA A 63 18.71 -6.51 21.82
C ALA A 63 17.39 -5.71 21.73
N TYR A 64 16.34 -6.31 21.18
CA TYR A 64 14.99 -5.75 21.31
C TYR A 64 14.55 -5.73 22.78
N GLY A 65 13.62 -4.85 23.13
CA GLY A 65 13.09 -4.76 24.50
C GLY A 65 12.51 -6.08 25.00
N SER A 66 11.78 -6.80 24.14
CA SER A 66 11.26 -8.16 24.39
C SER A 66 12.34 -9.22 24.57
N ASP A 67 13.55 -8.98 24.07
CA ASP A 67 14.63 -9.95 23.98
C ASP A 67 15.73 -9.64 25.02
N GLY A 68 15.31 -9.06 26.16
CA GLY A 68 16.18 -8.68 27.28
C GLY A 68 16.68 -7.23 27.24
N GLY A 69 16.32 -6.45 26.22
CA GLY A 69 16.66 -5.02 26.16
C GLY A 69 16.05 -4.20 27.30
N ASN A 70 14.84 -4.56 27.73
CA ASN A 70 14.14 -3.92 28.85
C ASN A 70 14.75 -4.28 30.23
N ASP A 71 15.59 -5.32 30.29
CA ASP A 71 16.28 -5.72 31.54
C ASP A 71 17.55 -4.91 31.80
N ILE A 72 17.96 -4.07 30.84
CA ILE A 72 19.16 -3.24 30.91
C ILE A 72 18.87 -1.99 31.72
N THR A 73 19.80 -1.63 32.60
CA THR A 73 19.76 -0.37 33.34
C THR A 73 21.02 0.42 33.13
N MET A 74 20.92 1.75 33.19
CA MET A 74 22.07 2.64 33.19
C MET A 74 21.96 3.72 34.26
N ALA A 75 23.07 4.01 34.94
CA ALA A 75 23.19 5.09 35.92
C ALA A 75 24.37 6.02 35.58
N LEU A 76 24.19 7.32 35.85
CA LEU A 76 25.26 8.32 35.82
C LEU A 76 25.56 8.73 37.27
N VAL A 77 26.67 8.27 37.83
CA VAL A 77 26.96 8.37 39.27
C VAL A 77 27.96 9.49 39.52
N ASP A 78 27.60 10.42 40.41
CA ASP A 78 28.56 11.33 41.05
C ASP A 78 29.43 10.52 42.04
N PRO A 79 30.76 10.46 41.86
CA PRO A 79 31.63 9.73 42.76
C PRO A 79 31.75 10.35 44.16
N GLY A 80 31.35 11.62 44.35
CA GLY A 80 31.39 12.31 45.64
C GLY A 80 32.80 12.61 46.16
N THR A 81 33.82 12.49 45.30
CA THR A 81 35.23 12.74 45.63
C THR A 81 35.87 13.66 44.59
N ALA A 82 36.82 14.49 45.00
CA ALA A 82 37.58 15.35 44.09
C ALA A 82 38.50 14.56 43.15
N ASN A 83 38.74 15.10 41.95
CA ASN A 83 39.63 14.56 40.92
C ASN A 83 39.34 13.10 40.53
N ALA A 84 38.07 12.68 40.57
CA ALA A 84 37.69 11.34 40.17
C ALA A 84 37.74 11.21 38.63
N PRO A 85 38.21 10.10 38.07
CA PRO A 85 38.19 9.85 36.63
C PRO A 85 36.83 9.35 36.13
N LEU A 86 36.52 9.61 34.85
CA LEU A 86 35.37 9.01 34.16
C LEU A 86 35.62 7.51 33.95
N THR A 87 34.73 6.66 34.45
CA THR A 87 34.84 5.20 34.29
C THR A 87 33.50 4.57 33.96
N VAL A 88 33.53 3.46 33.22
CA VAL A 88 32.35 2.65 32.88
C VAL A 88 32.57 1.23 33.41
N SER A 89 31.58 0.70 34.11
CA SER A 89 31.57 -0.66 34.64
C SER A 89 30.25 -1.34 34.32
N VAL A 90 30.29 -2.65 34.11
CA VAL A 90 29.11 -3.47 33.79
C VAL A 90 29.03 -4.62 34.79
N SER A 91 27.85 -4.83 35.36
CA SER A 91 27.56 -5.94 36.27
C SER A 91 26.24 -6.57 35.86
N GLY A 92 26.27 -7.75 35.22
CA GLY A 92 25.09 -8.33 34.59
C GLY A 92 24.55 -7.40 33.51
N THR A 93 23.29 -6.98 33.62
CA THR A 93 22.63 -6.02 32.70
C THR A 93 22.71 -4.56 33.17
N ALA A 94 23.41 -4.28 34.27
CA ALA A 94 23.54 -2.93 34.82
C ALA A 94 24.83 -2.25 34.34
N VAL A 95 24.68 -1.12 33.65
CA VAL A 95 25.77 -0.25 33.20
C VAL A 95 25.89 0.95 34.16
N THR A 96 27.05 1.09 34.80
CA THR A 96 27.32 2.24 35.70
C THR A 96 28.42 3.10 35.11
N VAL A 97 28.10 4.36 34.85
CA VAL A 97 29.06 5.39 34.46
C VAL A 97 29.36 6.26 35.67
N ARG A 98 30.57 6.18 36.22
CA ARG A 98 31.02 7.13 37.27
C ARG A 98 31.61 8.35 36.60
N LEU A 99 31.01 9.51 36.84
CA LEU A 99 31.37 10.76 36.17
C LEU A 99 32.68 11.32 36.72
N ALA A 100 33.49 11.93 35.85
CA ALA A 100 34.68 12.65 36.28
C ALA A 100 34.33 13.91 37.08
N THR A 101 35.18 14.26 38.06
CA THR A 101 35.06 15.47 38.87
C THR A 101 36.36 16.28 38.88
N ASP A 102 36.24 17.59 39.08
CA ASP A 102 37.40 18.48 39.26
C ASP A 102 37.97 18.43 40.69
N GLY A 103 38.95 19.29 40.97
CA GLY A 103 39.58 19.40 42.28
C GLY A 103 38.66 19.87 43.41
N ALA A 104 37.51 20.45 43.08
CA ALA A 104 36.47 20.83 44.04
C ALA A 104 35.38 19.74 44.20
N GLY A 105 35.45 18.66 43.41
CA GLY A 105 34.45 17.60 43.39
C GLY A 105 33.25 17.89 42.50
N ALA A 106 33.27 18.96 41.69
CA ALA A 106 32.20 19.24 40.75
C ALA A 106 32.30 18.34 39.52
N ILE A 107 31.17 17.81 39.05
CA ILE A 107 31.11 16.98 37.83
C ILE A 107 31.61 17.77 36.62
N THR A 108 32.48 17.14 35.81
CA THR A 108 33.05 17.75 34.59
C THR A 108 32.78 16.94 33.33
N SER A 109 32.23 15.73 33.45
CA SER A 109 31.97 14.88 32.28
C SER A 109 30.91 15.48 31.37
N THR A 110 31.27 15.67 30.10
CA THR A 110 30.35 16.11 29.05
C THR A 110 29.58 14.93 28.44
N ALA A 111 28.46 15.21 27.78
CA ALA A 111 27.67 14.16 27.12
C ALA A 111 28.50 13.39 26.08
N ALA A 112 29.35 14.10 25.30
CA ALA A 112 30.25 13.48 24.33
C ALA A 112 31.28 12.55 24.98
N GLN A 113 31.86 12.95 26.12
CA GLN A 113 32.80 12.11 26.85
C GLN A 113 32.13 10.86 27.41
N VAL A 114 30.92 10.98 27.95
CA VAL A 114 30.14 9.82 28.42
C VAL A 114 29.82 8.87 27.26
N VAL A 115 29.33 9.40 26.14
CA VAL A 115 29.05 8.60 24.93
C VAL A 115 30.29 7.84 24.46
N ALA A 116 31.43 8.54 24.36
CA ALA A 116 32.69 7.93 23.94
C ALA A 116 33.15 6.84 24.92
N ALA A 117 33.06 7.09 26.24
CA ALA A 117 33.48 6.13 27.25
C ALA A 117 32.60 4.86 27.26
N VAL A 118 31.27 5.02 27.09
CA VAL A 118 30.34 3.88 26.98
C VAL A 118 30.64 3.07 25.72
N ASN A 119 30.77 3.72 24.57
CA ASN A 119 31.02 3.04 23.30
C ASN A 119 32.44 2.45 23.18
N ALA A 120 33.39 2.89 24.01
CA ALA A 120 34.73 2.30 24.08
C ALA A 120 34.81 1.09 25.04
N ASN A 121 33.81 0.89 25.91
CA ASN A 121 33.79 -0.21 26.86
C ASN A 121 33.23 -1.50 26.19
N ALA A 122 34.05 -2.54 26.15
CA ALA A 122 33.73 -3.78 25.46
C ALA A 122 32.56 -4.58 26.07
N ASP A 123 32.29 -4.41 27.37
CA ASP A 123 31.16 -5.07 28.02
C ASP A 123 29.88 -4.25 27.88
N ALA A 124 29.98 -2.92 27.90
CA ALA A 124 28.82 -2.05 27.71
C ALA A 124 28.27 -2.16 26.28
N THR A 125 29.14 -2.22 25.27
CA THR A 125 28.74 -2.33 23.85
C THR A 125 28.07 -3.66 23.49
N LYS A 126 28.20 -4.70 24.32
CA LYS A 126 27.40 -5.93 24.20
C LYS A 126 25.94 -5.69 24.56
N LEU A 127 25.66 -4.74 25.45
CA LEU A 127 24.33 -4.46 25.98
C LEU A 127 23.67 -3.27 25.26
N LEU A 128 24.40 -2.17 25.07
CA LEU A 128 23.85 -0.93 24.54
C LEU A 128 24.89 -0.10 23.78
N THR A 129 24.39 0.84 22.98
CA THR A 129 25.17 1.92 22.36
C THR A 129 24.70 3.25 22.91
N ALA A 130 25.60 4.23 22.99
CA ALA A 130 25.30 5.59 23.41
C ALA A 130 25.42 6.57 22.24
N SER A 131 24.64 7.65 22.27
CA SER A 131 24.66 8.68 21.23
C SER A 131 24.32 10.06 21.80
N THR A 132 24.90 11.10 21.22
CA THR A 132 24.55 12.49 21.58
C THR A 132 23.20 12.86 20.98
N TYR A 133 22.50 13.78 21.63
CA TYR A 133 21.16 14.19 21.21
C TYR A 133 21.15 14.92 19.86
N ARG A 134 20.50 14.33 18.84
CA ARG A 134 20.15 14.98 17.55
C ARG A 134 21.27 15.77 16.88
N GLY A 135 22.43 15.16 16.70
CA GLY A 135 23.58 15.80 16.04
C GLY A 135 24.28 16.87 16.90
N SER A 136 23.89 17.04 18.16
CA SER A 136 24.61 17.84 19.13
C SER A 136 26.05 17.35 19.28
N ALA A 137 26.99 18.30 19.39
CA ALA A 137 28.39 18.01 19.70
C ALA A 137 28.57 17.46 21.14
N GLY A 138 27.55 17.53 22.00
CA GLY A 138 27.58 16.95 23.34
C GLY A 138 28.53 17.63 24.32
N THR A 139 28.81 18.93 24.16
CA THR A 139 29.81 19.69 24.94
C THR A 139 29.34 20.10 26.34
N GLY A 140 28.06 19.93 26.65
CA GLY A 140 27.50 20.27 27.96
C GLY A 140 27.80 19.18 29.00
N VAL A 141 28.09 19.61 30.22
CA VAL A 141 28.29 18.73 31.38
C VAL A 141 26.99 18.00 31.71
N VAL A 142 27.04 16.68 31.87
CA VAL A 142 25.88 15.86 32.25
C VAL A 142 25.59 15.96 33.74
N ALA A 143 24.34 15.77 34.13
CA ALA A 143 23.97 15.61 35.52
C ALA A 143 24.10 14.13 35.94
N ALA A 144 24.31 13.89 37.25
CA ALA A 144 24.11 12.56 37.81
C ALA A 144 22.65 12.13 37.62
N ALA A 145 22.45 10.84 37.38
CA ALA A 145 21.16 10.22 37.16
C ALA A 145 21.11 8.88 37.89
N LEU A 146 19.98 8.63 38.56
CA LEU A 146 19.72 7.35 39.23
C LEU A 146 19.71 6.20 38.23
N VAL A 147 19.75 4.98 38.75
CA VAL A 147 19.57 3.76 37.96
C VAL A 147 18.28 3.88 37.16
N THR A 148 18.41 3.96 35.84
CA THR A 148 17.31 4.16 34.90
C THR A 148 17.18 2.92 34.03
N PRO A 149 16.03 2.21 34.07
CA PRO A 149 15.78 1.11 33.15
C PRO A 149 15.61 1.63 31.72
N LEU A 150 16.13 0.88 30.75
CA LEU A 150 15.80 1.09 29.35
C LEU A 150 14.39 0.53 29.09
N THR A 151 13.67 1.15 28.16
CA THR A 151 12.34 0.68 27.75
C THR A 151 12.14 0.83 26.24
N ASP A 152 11.51 -0.16 25.61
CA ASP A 152 10.99 -0.06 24.24
C ASP A 152 9.73 0.82 24.15
N ASN A 153 9.14 1.16 25.31
CA ASN A 153 7.96 1.98 25.51
C ASN A 153 6.73 1.48 24.72
N LEU A 154 6.62 0.18 24.49
CA LEU A 154 5.49 -0.42 23.76
C LEU A 154 4.37 -0.88 24.70
N LYS A 155 3.13 -0.51 24.40
CA LYS A 155 2.01 -0.57 25.36
C LYS A 155 0.95 -1.65 25.12
N ALA A 156 1.00 -2.39 24.01
CA ALA A 156 -0.02 -3.40 23.76
C ALA A 156 -0.08 -4.47 24.86
N PRO A 157 -1.26 -5.08 25.10
CA PRO A 157 -1.41 -6.14 26.09
C PRO A 157 -0.58 -7.38 25.74
N ALA A 158 -0.34 -8.23 26.74
CA ALA A 158 0.47 -9.45 26.58
C ALA A 158 -0.08 -10.47 25.56
N SER A 159 -1.34 -10.33 25.15
CA SER A 159 -1.94 -11.13 24.07
C SER A 159 -1.37 -10.77 22.69
N VAL A 160 -0.80 -9.57 22.53
CA VAL A 160 -0.13 -9.14 21.30
C VAL A 160 1.31 -9.61 21.33
N SER A 161 1.67 -10.51 20.41
CA SER A 161 3.02 -11.06 20.29
C SER A 161 4.03 -9.98 19.91
N ARG A 162 5.25 -10.11 20.44
CA ARG A 162 6.43 -9.28 20.09
C ARG A 162 7.27 -9.89 18.98
N GLU A 163 7.06 -11.17 18.69
CA GLU A 163 7.80 -11.92 17.68
C GLU A 163 7.53 -11.38 16.26
N PRO A 164 8.45 -11.65 15.30
CA PRO A 164 8.20 -11.44 13.88
C PRO A 164 6.83 -11.97 13.45
N PHE A 165 6.03 -11.11 12.83
CA PHE A 165 4.68 -11.47 12.42
C PHE A 165 4.72 -12.23 11.10
N GLN A 166 4.01 -13.35 11.03
CA GLN A 166 3.83 -14.08 9.77
C GLN A 166 2.45 -13.73 9.20
N MET A 167 2.46 -12.92 8.14
CA MET A 167 1.24 -12.55 7.44
C MET A 167 0.55 -13.77 6.85
N LYS A 168 -0.78 -13.76 6.85
CA LYS A 168 -1.60 -14.85 6.35
C LYS A 168 -2.62 -14.34 5.33
N VAL A 169 -2.75 -15.07 4.25
CA VAL A 169 -3.76 -14.84 3.21
C VAL A 169 -4.84 -15.90 3.35
N LEU A 170 -6.10 -15.48 3.38
CA LEU A 170 -7.21 -16.41 3.21
C LEU A 170 -7.52 -16.53 1.73
N ARG A 171 -7.21 -17.71 1.18
CA ARG A 171 -7.58 -18.09 -0.18
C ARG A 171 -8.97 -18.72 -0.17
N ILE A 172 -9.90 -18.19 -0.95
CA ILE A 172 -11.30 -18.60 -1.03
C ILE A 172 -11.63 -18.99 -2.47
N GLY A 173 -12.19 -20.18 -2.66
CA GLY A 173 -12.66 -20.62 -3.98
C GLY A 173 -13.05 -22.09 -3.95
N LYS A 174 -14.01 -22.50 -4.77
CA LYS A 174 -14.35 -23.93 -4.89
C LYS A 174 -13.24 -24.73 -5.56
N HIS A 175 -12.56 -24.09 -6.51
CA HIS A 175 -11.44 -24.63 -7.28
C HIS A 175 -10.21 -23.77 -7.02
N ARG A 176 -9.19 -24.36 -6.40
CA ARG A 176 -7.96 -23.69 -5.94
C ARG A 176 -6.70 -24.30 -6.58
N ASP A 177 -6.83 -24.74 -7.82
CA ASP A 177 -5.77 -25.39 -8.62
C ASP A 177 -5.10 -24.42 -9.62
N GLY A 178 -5.45 -23.13 -9.57
CA GLY A 178 -4.95 -22.10 -10.49
C GLY A 178 -5.68 -22.04 -11.83
N SER A 179 -6.70 -22.88 -12.07
CA SER A 179 -7.48 -22.86 -13.32
C SER A 179 -8.48 -21.70 -13.41
N LYS A 180 -8.83 -21.10 -12.27
CA LYS A 180 -9.75 -19.96 -12.18
C LYS A 180 -8.98 -18.65 -12.15
N VAL A 181 -9.59 -17.59 -12.69
CA VAL A 181 -9.04 -16.24 -12.58
C VAL A 181 -8.92 -15.87 -11.11
N GLY A 182 -7.74 -15.40 -10.75
CA GLY A 182 -7.40 -14.99 -9.40
C GLY A 182 -7.72 -13.52 -9.16
N VAL A 183 -8.19 -13.20 -7.97
CA VAL A 183 -8.41 -11.81 -7.52
C VAL A 183 -7.71 -11.59 -6.18
N PHE A 184 -6.89 -10.54 -6.10
CA PHE A 184 -6.16 -10.20 -4.88
C PHE A 184 -6.75 -8.96 -4.20
N LEU A 185 -7.38 -9.15 -3.05
CA LEU A 185 -7.88 -8.07 -2.20
C LEU A 185 -6.92 -7.90 -1.02
N TYR A 186 -6.40 -6.69 -0.83
CA TYR A 186 -5.46 -6.42 0.25
C TYR A 186 -5.74 -5.09 0.94
N CYS A 187 -5.47 -5.07 2.23
CA CYS A 187 -5.88 -4.00 3.13
C CYS A 187 -4.75 -3.64 4.11
N GLN A 188 -4.78 -2.41 4.62
CA GLN A 188 -3.95 -1.93 5.72
C GLN A 188 -2.43 -1.97 5.47
N GLU A 189 -1.97 -1.55 4.28
CA GLU A 189 -0.55 -1.21 4.06
C GLU A 189 -0.11 -0.06 4.97
N HIS A 190 -1.02 0.90 5.21
CA HIS A 190 -0.81 1.95 6.20
C HIS A 190 -1.51 1.60 7.51
N ALA A 191 -0.74 1.61 8.58
CA ALA A 191 -1.17 1.16 9.90
C ALA A 191 -2.37 1.92 10.49
N ARG A 192 -2.43 3.24 10.29
CA ARG A 192 -3.45 4.15 10.84
C ARG A 192 -4.83 4.07 10.20
N GLU A 193 -5.01 3.28 9.16
CA GLU A 193 -6.22 3.20 8.34
C GLU A 193 -7.13 2.07 8.84
N TRP A 194 -7.70 2.24 10.05
CA TRP A 194 -8.28 1.14 10.85
C TRP A 194 -9.56 0.52 10.27
N VAL A 195 -10.22 1.19 9.31
CA VAL A 195 -11.41 0.66 8.63
C VAL A 195 -11.05 -0.39 7.58
N THR A 196 -9.89 -0.23 6.92
CA THR A 196 -9.49 -1.08 5.79
C THR A 196 -9.47 -2.58 6.10
N PRO A 197 -8.92 -3.08 7.24
CA PRO A 197 -8.98 -4.51 7.52
C PRO A 197 -10.40 -5.02 7.75
N LEU A 198 -11.32 -4.17 8.24
CA LEU A 198 -12.71 -4.53 8.45
C LEU A 198 -13.44 -4.76 7.12
N VAL A 199 -13.13 -3.97 6.09
CA VAL A 199 -13.63 -4.18 4.72
C VAL A 199 -13.23 -5.58 4.22
N CYS A 200 -11.95 -5.95 4.39
CA CYS A 200 -11.45 -7.28 4.04
C CYS A 200 -12.13 -8.42 4.85
N VAL A 201 -12.30 -8.24 6.17
CA VAL A 201 -12.99 -9.22 7.03
C VAL A 201 -14.44 -9.42 6.61
N GLU A 202 -15.17 -8.33 6.42
CA GLU A 202 -16.57 -8.40 6.01
C GLU A 202 -16.71 -9.08 4.64
N SER A 203 -15.83 -8.76 3.70
CA SER A 203 -15.83 -9.37 2.37
C SER A 203 -15.66 -10.90 2.46
N ALA A 204 -14.69 -11.37 3.26
CA ALA A 204 -14.43 -12.79 3.47
C ALA A 204 -15.63 -13.50 4.11
N GLU A 205 -16.22 -12.90 5.16
CA GLU A 205 -17.40 -13.45 5.83
C GLU A 205 -18.60 -13.55 4.89
N ARG A 206 -18.91 -12.48 4.13
CA ARG A 206 -20.01 -12.48 3.17
C ARG A 206 -19.86 -13.60 2.14
N LEU A 207 -18.66 -13.79 1.59
CA LEU A 207 -18.39 -14.85 0.61
C LEU A 207 -18.67 -16.25 1.19
N LEU A 208 -18.14 -16.53 2.37
CA LEU A 208 -18.21 -17.87 2.97
C LEU A 208 -19.59 -18.18 3.54
N ARG A 209 -20.16 -17.23 4.31
CA ARG A 209 -21.44 -17.39 5.00
C ARG A 209 -22.62 -17.45 4.04
N ASN A 210 -22.52 -16.80 2.88
CA ASN A 210 -23.58 -16.77 1.88
C ASN A 210 -23.42 -17.82 0.78
N TYR A 211 -22.29 -18.50 0.65
CA TYR A 211 -22.07 -19.52 -0.40
C TYR A 211 -23.22 -20.53 -0.57
N ALA A 212 -23.75 -21.04 0.56
CA ALA A 212 -24.84 -22.02 0.54
C ALA A 212 -26.24 -21.40 0.34
N LYS A 213 -26.39 -20.07 0.49
CA LYS A 213 -27.69 -19.38 0.61
C LYS A 213 -27.98 -18.42 -0.54
N ASP A 214 -26.94 -17.84 -1.13
CA ASP A 214 -27.04 -16.84 -2.19
C ASP A 214 -26.44 -17.38 -3.50
N PRO A 215 -27.25 -17.54 -4.57
CA PRO A 215 -26.79 -18.04 -5.86
C PRO A 215 -25.69 -17.18 -6.50
N ASP A 216 -25.69 -15.88 -6.30
CA ASP A 216 -24.72 -14.99 -6.95
C ASP A 216 -23.36 -15.04 -6.23
N THR A 217 -23.34 -15.01 -4.89
CA THR A 217 -22.14 -15.33 -4.10
C THR A 217 -21.59 -16.71 -4.45
N ARG A 218 -22.45 -17.72 -4.64
CA ARG A 218 -21.99 -19.06 -5.03
C ARG A 218 -21.25 -19.05 -6.36
N LYS A 219 -21.79 -18.36 -7.37
CA LYS A 219 -21.13 -18.25 -8.68
C LYS A 219 -19.77 -17.58 -8.57
N ILE A 220 -19.65 -16.52 -7.75
CA ILE A 220 -18.37 -15.85 -7.49
C ILE A 220 -17.34 -16.84 -6.94
N VAL A 221 -17.68 -17.56 -5.87
CA VAL A 221 -16.76 -18.51 -5.22
C VAL A 221 -16.48 -19.75 -6.09
N ASP A 222 -17.43 -20.18 -6.93
CA ASP A 222 -17.24 -21.31 -7.84
C ASP A 222 -16.38 -20.96 -9.07
N ASP A 223 -16.43 -19.70 -9.54
CA ASP A 223 -15.79 -19.26 -10.78
C ASP A 223 -14.46 -18.52 -10.58
N LEU A 224 -14.09 -18.15 -9.35
CA LEU A 224 -12.87 -17.40 -9.04
C LEU A 224 -11.96 -18.10 -8.01
N ASP A 225 -10.72 -17.63 -7.96
CA ASP A 225 -9.72 -17.95 -6.93
C ASP A 225 -9.35 -16.66 -6.17
N ILE A 226 -9.90 -16.47 -4.98
CA ILE A 226 -9.90 -15.17 -4.30
C ILE A 226 -8.85 -15.20 -3.19
N PHE A 227 -7.95 -14.23 -3.18
CA PHE A 227 -6.89 -14.08 -2.18
C PHE A 227 -7.16 -12.82 -1.36
N ILE A 228 -7.32 -12.96 -0.05
CA ILE A 228 -7.56 -11.82 0.85
C ILE A 228 -6.41 -11.71 1.86
N LEU A 229 -5.62 -10.64 1.77
CA LEU A 229 -4.61 -10.24 2.75
C LEU A 229 -5.16 -9.08 3.59
N PRO A 230 -5.71 -9.33 4.78
CA PRO A 230 -6.48 -8.31 5.48
C PRO A 230 -5.60 -7.27 6.19
N VAL A 231 -4.34 -7.60 6.47
CA VAL A 231 -3.38 -6.69 7.10
C VAL A 231 -2.00 -6.89 6.48
N VAL A 232 -1.59 -5.94 5.66
CA VAL A 232 -0.22 -5.91 5.10
C VAL A 232 0.80 -5.42 6.13
N ASN A 233 0.43 -4.49 7.01
CA ASN A 233 1.33 -3.87 7.98
C ASN A 233 0.96 -4.20 9.43
N PRO A 234 1.11 -5.45 9.89
CA PRO A 234 0.67 -5.86 11.22
C PRO A 234 1.43 -5.09 12.31
N ASP A 235 2.76 -4.99 12.19
CA ASP A 235 3.61 -4.35 13.21
C ASP A 235 3.23 -2.88 13.43
N GLY A 236 3.08 -2.14 12.34
CA GLY A 236 2.67 -0.74 12.39
C GLY A 236 1.25 -0.61 12.92
N ALA A 237 0.32 -1.50 12.53
CA ALA A 237 -1.07 -1.46 12.93
C ALA A 237 -1.25 -1.70 14.44
N HIS A 238 -0.54 -2.67 15.03
CA HIS A 238 -0.48 -2.81 16.51
C HIS A 238 0.03 -1.52 17.16
N TYR A 239 1.11 -0.94 16.63
CA TYR A 239 1.64 0.32 17.18
C TYR A 239 0.67 1.49 17.03
N SER A 240 -0.09 1.52 15.93
CA SER A 240 -1.15 2.51 15.74
C SER A 240 -2.21 2.38 16.82
N MET A 241 -2.73 1.18 17.06
CA MET A 241 -3.82 0.96 18.00
C MET A 241 -3.42 1.14 19.48
N TYR A 242 -2.17 0.82 19.84
CA TYR A 242 -1.77 0.79 21.26
C TYR A 242 -0.82 1.93 21.68
N ASP A 243 -0.07 2.54 20.77
CA ASP A 243 1.00 3.51 21.13
C ASP A 243 0.82 4.88 20.50
N TYR A 244 0.61 4.94 19.18
CA TYR A 244 0.52 6.16 18.41
C TYR A 244 -0.38 5.99 17.20
N ASN A 245 -1.65 6.37 17.37
CA ASN A 245 -2.71 6.22 16.38
C ASN A 245 -2.41 6.76 14.98
N MET A 246 -1.53 7.76 14.84
CA MET A 246 -1.15 8.31 13.53
C MET A 246 0.03 7.58 12.86
N GLN A 247 0.51 6.46 13.42
CA GLN A 247 1.53 5.62 12.79
C GLN A 247 1.04 5.14 11.43
N ARG A 248 1.78 5.48 10.38
CA ARG A 248 1.50 5.06 9.01
C ARG A 248 2.38 3.90 8.57
N ARG A 249 3.66 3.98 8.93
CA ARG A 249 4.75 3.10 8.49
C ARG A 249 4.80 1.80 9.28
N ASN A 250 5.60 0.83 8.83
CA ASN A 250 5.98 -0.32 9.65
C ASN A 250 6.90 0.07 10.82
N LEU A 251 7.50 -0.90 11.52
CA LEU A 251 8.36 -0.63 12.69
C LEU A 251 9.86 -0.81 12.45
N THR A 252 10.30 -1.06 11.22
CA THR A 252 11.73 -1.18 10.91
C THR A 252 12.42 0.18 10.99
N ASN A 253 13.41 0.32 11.88
CA ASN A 253 14.13 1.58 12.07
C ASN A 253 15.45 1.61 11.30
N TYR A 254 15.49 2.35 10.20
CA TYR A 254 16.71 2.64 9.44
C TYR A 254 17.33 4.01 9.76
N CYS A 255 16.84 4.69 10.80
CA CYS A 255 17.38 6.01 11.12
C CYS A 255 18.80 5.93 11.68
N PRO A 256 19.70 6.84 11.26
CA PRO A 256 20.96 7.02 11.96
C PRO A 256 20.70 7.52 13.38
N ALA A 257 21.69 7.36 14.25
CA ALA A 257 21.63 7.82 15.64
C ALA A 257 21.06 9.25 15.77
N SER A 258 21.51 10.20 14.96
CA SER A 258 21.01 11.59 14.99
C SER A 258 19.48 11.75 14.86
N ASN A 259 18.76 10.74 14.35
CA ASN A 259 17.31 10.71 14.23
C ASN A 259 16.64 9.57 15.02
N ALA A 260 17.40 8.79 15.80
CA ALA A 260 16.94 7.60 16.52
C ALA A 260 16.82 7.83 18.04
N ASP A 261 16.60 9.07 18.50
CA ASP A 261 16.33 9.37 19.90
C ASP A 261 14.91 8.94 20.33
N PRO A 262 14.67 8.62 21.62
CA PRO A 262 13.36 8.15 22.10
C PRO A 262 12.19 9.09 21.76
N GLY A 263 12.45 10.40 21.63
CA GLY A 263 11.44 11.40 21.27
C GLY A 263 11.00 11.35 19.80
N ARG A 264 11.77 10.70 18.91
CA ARG A 264 11.44 10.52 17.48
C ARG A 264 10.84 9.17 17.15
N ARG A 265 10.59 8.31 18.14
CA ARG A 265 10.11 6.94 17.93
C ARG A 265 8.81 6.82 17.11
N ASN A 266 7.97 7.84 17.11
CA ASN A 266 6.73 7.89 16.31
C ASN A 266 6.97 8.22 14.82
N ALA A 267 8.21 8.56 14.45
CA ALA A 267 8.58 8.95 13.09
C ALA A 267 9.32 7.83 12.33
N TRP A 268 9.78 6.78 13.01
CA TRP A 268 10.49 5.67 12.38
C TRP A 268 9.56 4.74 11.60
N GLY A 269 10.17 3.87 10.79
CA GLY A 269 9.48 2.93 9.92
C GLY A 269 9.69 3.25 8.44
N VAL A 270 9.23 2.34 7.59
CA VAL A 270 9.13 2.49 6.15
C VAL A 270 7.67 2.56 5.73
N ASP A 271 7.36 3.44 4.78
CA ASP A 271 6.06 3.50 4.13
C ASP A 271 6.00 2.37 3.09
N ILE A 272 5.24 1.31 3.39
CA ILE A 272 5.17 0.10 2.57
C ILE A 272 4.71 0.45 1.15
N ASN A 273 3.73 1.34 1.00
CA ASN A 273 3.23 1.78 -0.30
C ASN A 273 4.14 2.83 -0.99
N ARG A 274 5.40 2.92 -0.58
CA ARG A 274 6.50 3.63 -1.26
C ARG A 274 7.72 2.73 -1.49
N ASN A 275 7.66 1.47 -1.05
CA ASN A 275 8.78 0.54 -1.04
C ASN A 275 8.86 -0.32 -2.30
N PHE A 276 7.90 -0.24 -3.22
CA PHE A 276 7.88 -1.09 -4.43
C PHE A 276 8.81 -0.58 -5.54
N SER A 277 9.08 -1.45 -6.52
CA SER A 277 10.14 -1.24 -7.51
C SER A 277 9.73 -0.41 -8.72
N VAL A 278 8.44 -0.32 -9.02
CA VAL A 278 7.96 0.41 -10.19
C VAL A 278 7.77 1.90 -9.89
N GLY A 279 8.36 2.75 -10.73
CA GLY A 279 8.17 4.19 -10.65
C GLY A 279 8.63 4.72 -9.29
N SER A 280 9.73 4.18 -8.78
CA SER A 280 10.17 4.42 -7.40
C SER A 280 10.90 5.76 -7.27
N VAL A 281 11.13 6.18 -6.03
CA VAL A 281 11.97 7.35 -5.76
C VAL A 281 13.43 7.10 -6.17
N PHE A 282 13.86 5.84 -6.25
CA PHE A 282 15.20 5.46 -6.71
C PHE A 282 15.35 5.56 -8.23
N ASP A 283 14.24 5.49 -8.97
CA ASP A 283 14.15 5.75 -10.41
C ASP A 283 13.99 7.24 -10.79
N GLY A 284 13.95 8.11 -9.78
CA GLY A 284 13.78 9.57 -9.95
C GLY A 284 12.33 10.05 -10.00
N TYR A 285 11.35 9.21 -9.65
CA TYR A 285 9.97 9.64 -9.46
C TYR A 285 9.78 10.34 -8.10
N VAL A 286 8.74 11.16 -7.97
CA VAL A 286 8.46 11.89 -6.73
C VAL A 286 7.26 11.34 -5.97
N GLY A 287 7.12 11.69 -4.69
CA GLY A 287 6.05 11.18 -3.83
C GLY A 287 6.51 10.35 -2.64
N ALA A 288 7.80 10.07 -2.57
CA ALA A 288 8.45 9.38 -1.45
C ALA A 288 9.73 10.10 -1.03
N SER A 289 10.30 9.70 0.11
CA SER A 289 11.62 10.09 0.54
C SER A 289 12.57 8.90 0.53
N ALA A 290 13.69 9.00 -0.18
CA ALA A 290 14.75 7.99 -0.15
C ALA A 290 15.77 8.21 0.99
N THR A 291 15.78 9.39 1.62
CA THR A 291 16.87 9.82 2.51
C THR A 291 16.42 10.27 3.89
N ASN A 292 15.19 10.77 4.02
CA ASN A 292 14.67 11.24 5.31
C ASN A 292 13.90 10.13 6.02
N CYS A 293 14.61 9.35 6.84
CA CYS A 293 14.06 8.22 7.61
C CYS A 293 12.97 8.58 8.63
N VAL A 294 12.74 9.88 8.91
CA VAL A 294 11.64 10.36 9.77
C VAL A 294 10.48 10.96 8.97
N SER A 295 10.50 10.82 7.64
CA SER A 295 9.42 11.26 6.76
C SER A 295 8.25 10.28 6.81
N ASP A 296 7.02 10.79 6.69
CA ASP A 296 5.83 9.95 6.62
C ASP A 296 5.82 9.01 5.41
N THR A 297 6.55 9.39 4.36
CA THR A 297 6.68 8.70 3.07
C THR A 297 8.09 8.15 2.83
N PHE A 298 8.83 7.80 3.89
CA PHE A 298 10.16 7.20 3.74
C PHE A 298 10.06 5.84 3.05
N ALA A 299 10.71 5.69 1.89
CA ALA A 299 10.64 4.51 1.02
C ALA A 299 11.51 3.34 1.49
N GLY A 300 12.26 3.49 2.58
CA GLY A 300 13.26 2.50 3.01
C GLY A 300 14.63 2.73 2.37
N PRO A 301 15.62 1.88 2.69
CA PRO A 301 16.97 1.97 2.13
C PRO A 301 17.06 1.57 0.64
N GLY A 302 16.02 0.94 0.10
CA GLY A 302 15.95 0.47 -1.28
C GLY A 302 14.59 -0.14 -1.60
N GLU A 303 14.35 -0.42 -2.87
CA GLU A 303 13.15 -1.11 -3.34
C GLU A 303 13.06 -2.51 -2.75
N LEU A 304 11.84 -2.89 -2.35
CA LEU A 304 11.49 -4.18 -1.75
C LEU A 304 12.38 -4.54 -0.54
N SER A 305 12.86 -3.51 0.19
CA SER A 305 13.62 -3.73 1.43
C SER A 305 12.76 -4.38 2.52
N GLU A 306 11.46 -4.08 2.54
CA GLU A 306 10.58 -4.52 3.60
C GLU A 306 9.99 -5.91 3.32
N PRO A 307 9.93 -6.80 4.33
CA PRO A 307 9.29 -8.11 4.19
C PRO A 307 7.81 -8.01 3.81
N GLU A 308 7.10 -6.95 4.24
CA GLU A 308 5.69 -6.70 3.91
C GLU A 308 5.49 -6.58 2.39
N ALA A 309 6.21 -5.66 1.73
CA ALA A 309 6.13 -5.46 0.28
C ALA A 309 6.58 -6.71 -0.50
N ARG A 310 7.63 -7.41 -0.03
CA ARG A 310 8.11 -8.65 -0.67
C ARG A 310 7.09 -9.79 -0.61
N ASN A 311 6.23 -9.83 0.40
CA ASN A 311 5.21 -10.86 0.52
C ASN A 311 4.07 -10.66 -0.48
N GLU A 312 3.69 -9.42 -0.77
CA GLU A 312 2.72 -9.12 -1.83
C GLU A 312 3.27 -9.55 -3.20
N VAL A 313 4.49 -9.12 -3.52
CA VAL A 313 5.23 -9.55 -4.72
C VAL A 313 5.32 -11.07 -4.81
N TRP A 314 5.70 -11.74 -3.72
CA TRP A 314 5.78 -13.20 -3.69
C TRP A 314 4.43 -13.87 -3.95
N LEU A 315 3.33 -13.33 -3.40
CA LEU A 315 2.01 -13.89 -3.59
C LEU A 315 1.61 -13.85 -5.07
N VAL A 316 1.74 -12.69 -5.71
CA VAL A 316 1.35 -12.53 -7.12
C VAL A 316 2.29 -13.27 -8.08
N ASP A 317 3.55 -13.48 -7.71
CA ASP A 317 4.49 -14.31 -8.47
C ASP A 317 4.20 -15.82 -8.30
N THR A 318 3.75 -16.22 -7.11
CA THR A 318 3.40 -17.62 -6.80
C THR A 318 2.09 -18.03 -7.45
N PHE A 319 1.14 -17.11 -7.56
CA PHE A 319 -0.20 -17.35 -8.12
C PHE A 319 -0.41 -16.51 -9.39
N PRO A 320 0.19 -16.91 -10.52
CA PRO A 320 0.13 -16.13 -11.78
C PRO A 320 -1.28 -16.08 -12.39
N ASN A 321 -2.23 -16.85 -11.86
CA ASN A 321 -3.64 -16.75 -12.21
C ASN A 321 -4.30 -15.51 -11.63
N ILE A 322 -3.68 -14.79 -10.68
CA ILE A 322 -4.14 -13.46 -10.25
C ILE A 322 -4.09 -12.50 -11.43
N LYS A 323 -5.25 -11.95 -11.81
CA LYS A 323 -5.40 -10.99 -12.93
C LYS A 323 -6.05 -9.68 -12.53
N LEU A 324 -6.75 -9.65 -11.39
CA LEU A 324 -7.37 -8.44 -10.87
C LEU A 324 -6.97 -8.23 -9.41
N SER A 325 -6.95 -6.97 -8.96
CA SER A 325 -6.66 -6.66 -7.57
C SER A 325 -7.39 -5.41 -7.05
N MET A 326 -7.56 -5.33 -5.73
CA MET A 326 -8.02 -4.13 -5.03
C MET A 326 -7.11 -3.85 -3.83
N ASN A 327 -6.44 -2.70 -3.84
CA ASN A 327 -5.83 -2.15 -2.63
C ASN A 327 -6.86 -1.30 -1.89
N THR A 328 -7.03 -1.51 -0.59
CA THR A 328 -7.95 -0.72 0.23
C THR A 328 -7.19 0.12 1.25
N HIS A 329 -7.23 1.43 1.03
CA HIS A 329 -6.72 2.50 1.89
C HIS A 329 -7.84 3.32 2.53
N SER A 330 -7.47 4.19 3.47
CA SER A 330 -8.31 5.32 3.92
C SER A 330 -7.49 6.60 4.11
N TYR A 331 -8.04 7.81 3.94
CA TYR A 331 -9.43 8.14 3.70
C TYR A 331 -9.54 9.17 2.58
N GLY A 332 -10.77 9.44 2.16
CA GLY A 332 -11.09 10.60 1.35
C GLY A 332 -12.02 10.31 0.19
N GLY A 333 -12.55 9.09 0.07
CA GLY A 333 -13.47 8.74 -0.99
C GLY A 333 -12.83 8.93 -2.37
N TYR A 334 -11.73 8.21 -2.63
CA TYR A 334 -11.11 8.11 -3.95
C TYR A 334 -11.26 6.69 -4.50
N PHE A 335 -11.31 6.59 -5.83
CA PHE A 335 -11.33 5.32 -6.53
C PHE A 335 -10.41 5.39 -7.73
N MET A 336 -9.26 4.73 -7.63
CA MET A 336 -8.12 5.03 -8.48
C MET A 336 -7.56 3.79 -9.16
N TRP A 337 -6.70 4.00 -10.14
CA TRP A 337 -5.92 2.96 -10.82
C TRP A 337 -4.59 3.52 -11.34
N PRO A 338 -3.66 2.68 -11.83
CA PRO A 338 -2.42 3.11 -12.45
C PRO A 338 -2.59 4.04 -13.68
N PRO A 339 -1.62 4.91 -13.99
CA PRO A 339 -0.36 5.14 -13.26
C PRO A 339 -0.53 5.94 -11.97
N GLY A 340 0.36 5.68 -11.00
CA GLY A 340 0.49 6.42 -9.75
C GLY A 340 1.69 7.36 -9.63
N ALA A 341 2.76 7.14 -10.40
CA ALA A 341 3.98 7.95 -10.28
C ALA A 341 4.25 8.87 -11.50
N TYR A 342 4.81 10.05 -11.23
CA TYR A 342 5.43 10.93 -12.24
C TYR A 342 6.77 11.54 -11.80
N LYS A 343 7.60 11.92 -12.78
CA LYS A 343 8.79 12.78 -12.58
C LYS A 343 8.40 14.25 -12.67
N VAL A 344 9.11 15.13 -11.96
CA VAL A 344 8.74 16.56 -11.86
C VAL A 344 8.91 17.30 -13.17
N GLU A 345 10.05 17.12 -13.84
CA GLU A 345 10.30 17.73 -15.14
C GLU A 345 9.27 17.21 -16.14
N GLY A 346 8.52 18.13 -16.77
CA GLY A 346 7.49 17.79 -17.75
C GLY A 346 6.25 17.04 -17.21
N ARG A 347 6.17 16.73 -15.90
CA ARG A 347 5.18 15.83 -15.32
C ARG A 347 5.11 14.50 -16.10
N GLU A 348 6.27 13.89 -16.32
CA GLU A 348 6.39 12.62 -17.02
C GLU A 348 5.79 11.48 -16.18
N VAL A 349 4.57 11.07 -16.51
CA VAL A 349 3.89 9.93 -15.88
C VAL A 349 4.45 8.60 -16.37
N LEU A 350 4.34 7.55 -15.56
CA LEU A 350 4.47 6.18 -16.07
C LEU A 350 3.53 5.95 -17.28
N PRO A 351 3.87 5.02 -18.20
CA PRO A 351 3.11 4.83 -19.44
C PRO A 351 1.63 4.59 -19.16
N ARG A 352 0.77 5.49 -19.65
CA ARG A 352 -0.67 5.32 -19.51
C ARG A 352 -1.15 4.06 -20.21
N VAL A 353 -2.21 3.47 -19.66
CA VAL A 353 -2.91 2.37 -20.29
C VAL A 353 -3.51 2.83 -21.62
N ASP A 354 -3.69 1.88 -22.52
CA ASP A 354 -4.32 2.14 -23.80
C ASP A 354 -5.81 2.51 -23.67
N GLN A 355 -6.39 3.05 -24.74
CA GLN A 355 -7.75 3.57 -24.72
C GLN A 355 -8.80 2.51 -24.34
N GLY A 356 -8.66 1.28 -24.84
CA GLY A 356 -9.59 0.20 -24.53
C GLY A 356 -9.53 -0.21 -23.06
N THR A 357 -8.32 -0.30 -22.51
CA THR A 357 -8.09 -0.60 -21.09
C THR A 357 -8.60 0.53 -20.19
N GLU A 358 -8.32 1.80 -20.55
CA GLU A 358 -8.86 2.96 -19.82
C GLU A 358 -10.40 2.93 -19.82
N ALA A 359 -11.03 2.61 -20.95
CA ALA A 359 -12.50 2.48 -21.01
C ALA A 359 -13.03 1.33 -20.14
N TYR A 360 -12.25 0.25 -19.99
CA TYR A 360 -12.58 -0.86 -19.09
C TYR A 360 -12.48 -0.43 -17.63
N PHE A 361 -11.44 0.34 -17.27
CA PHE A 361 -11.33 0.95 -15.95
C PHE A 361 -12.55 1.82 -15.63
N TRP A 362 -12.93 2.73 -16.52
CA TRP A 362 -14.11 3.59 -16.31
C TRP A 362 -15.41 2.78 -16.17
N THR A 363 -15.67 1.86 -17.09
CA THR A 363 -16.91 1.06 -17.08
C THR A 363 -17.02 0.19 -15.82
N SER A 364 -15.92 -0.44 -15.42
CA SER A 364 -15.88 -1.25 -14.21
C SER A 364 -15.99 -0.37 -12.95
N SER A 365 -15.39 0.82 -12.96
CA SER A 365 -15.48 1.78 -11.86
C SER A 365 -16.92 2.24 -11.64
N ASP A 366 -17.64 2.57 -12.71
CA ASP A 366 -19.05 2.99 -12.61
C ASP A 366 -19.89 1.90 -11.92
N TYR A 367 -19.66 0.63 -12.26
CA TYR A 367 -20.33 -0.50 -11.62
C TYR A 367 -19.91 -0.68 -10.16
N ILE A 368 -18.61 -0.72 -9.87
CA ILE A 368 -18.10 -0.88 -8.50
C ILE A 368 -18.63 0.22 -7.58
N LEU A 369 -18.58 1.47 -8.05
CA LEU A 369 -19.06 2.63 -7.30
C LEU A 369 -20.57 2.65 -7.16
N SER A 370 -21.35 2.09 -8.09
CA SER A 370 -22.79 1.94 -7.90
C SER A 370 -23.10 0.96 -6.76
N ARG A 371 -22.33 -0.12 -6.61
CA ARG A 371 -22.50 -1.10 -5.53
C ARG A 371 -22.14 -0.51 -4.15
N VAL A 372 -21.11 0.33 -4.11
CA VAL A 372 -20.77 1.15 -2.93
C VAL A 372 -21.95 2.08 -2.58
N GLN A 373 -22.45 2.82 -3.56
CA GLN A 373 -23.57 3.75 -3.38
C GLN A 373 -24.86 3.10 -2.88
N GLU A 374 -25.16 1.86 -3.29
CA GLU A 374 -26.39 1.15 -2.91
C GLU A 374 -26.59 0.97 -1.41
N TYR A 375 -25.52 0.97 -0.61
CA TYR A 375 -25.62 0.71 0.82
C TYR A 375 -26.29 1.88 1.56
N ARG A 376 -25.76 3.10 1.40
CA ARG A 376 -26.25 4.29 2.10
C ARG A 376 -26.25 5.59 1.29
N GLY A 377 -26.12 5.48 -0.04
CA GLY A 377 -26.15 6.61 -0.96
C GLY A 377 -24.83 7.38 -1.10
N THR A 378 -23.74 6.88 -0.52
CA THR A 378 -22.41 7.47 -0.65
C THR A 378 -21.99 7.55 -2.12
N ALA A 379 -21.43 8.69 -2.53
CA ALA A 379 -20.96 8.88 -3.89
C ALA A 379 -19.49 9.28 -3.89
N ILE A 380 -18.71 8.57 -4.71
CA ILE A 380 -17.34 8.97 -5.04
C ILE A 380 -17.40 9.95 -6.21
N TRP A 381 -16.81 11.13 -6.02
CA TRP A 381 -16.94 12.21 -6.99
C TRP A 381 -16.12 11.92 -8.25
N PRO A 382 -16.57 12.35 -9.45
CA PRO A 382 -15.78 12.20 -10.69
C PRO A 382 -14.37 12.84 -10.63
N GLY A 383 -14.18 13.84 -9.77
CA GLY A 383 -12.87 14.43 -9.50
C GLY A 383 -11.92 13.57 -8.65
N ARG A 384 -12.46 12.55 -7.98
CA ARG A 384 -11.75 11.57 -7.15
C ARG A 384 -11.72 10.16 -7.76
N THR A 385 -12.26 10.00 -8.98
CA THR A 385 -12.21 8.78 -9.78
C THR A 385 -11.26 8.96 -10.96
N GLY A 386 -10.37 8.00 -11.21
CA GLY A 386 -9.42 8.06 -12.33
C GLY A 386 -8.02 7.56 -11.99
N PRO A 387 -7.06 7.66 -12.93
CA PRO A 387 -5.67 7.38 -12.63
C PRO A 387 -5.17 8.16 -11.39
N VAL A 388 -4.36 7.54 -10.53
CA VAL A 388 -3.85 8.17 -9.29
C VAL A 388 -3.18 9.51 -9.59
N THR A 389 -2.39 9.59 -10.68
CA THR A 389 -1.75 10.85 -11.10
C THR A 389 -2.71 11.96 -11.52
N ASP A 390 -3.99 11.66 -11.76
CA ASP A 390 -4.99 12.64 -12.20
C ASP A 390 -5.81 13.22 -11.05
N VAL A 391 -6.05 12.41 -10.01
CA VAL A 391 -6.97 12.76 -8.93
C VAL A 391 -6.30 13.05 -7.60
N LEU A 392 -5.07 12.59 -7.41
CA LEU A 392 -4.38 12.67 -6.14
C LEU A 392 -3.03 13.38 -6.26
N TYR A 393 -1.92 12.64 -6.16
CA TYR A 393 -0.56 13.15 -6.30
C TYR A 393 0.37 11.99 -6.73
N SER A 394 1.62 12.31 -7.11
CA SER A 394 2.58 11.25 -7.46
C SER A 394 2.88 10.37 -6.25
N ALA A 395 2.66 9.06 -6.36
CA ALA A 395 2.98 8.08 -5.32
C ALA A 395 4.10 7.16 -5.81
N ALA A 396 5.35 7.62 -5.75
CA ALA A 396 6.49 6.82 -6.20
C ALA A 396 6.61 5.50 -5.42
N GLY A 397 6.75 4.37 -6.13
CA GLY A 397 6.95 3.05 -5.54
C GLY A 397 5.70 2.46 -4.87
N ASN A 398 4.52 2.64 -5.46
CA ASN A 398 3.25 2.10 -4.93
C ASN A 398 2.96 0.68 -5.44
N SER A 399 2.15 -0.08 -4.68
CA SER A 399 1.80 -1.48 -4.97
C SER A 399 0.96 -1.66 -6.23
N ALA A 400 0.06 -0.72 -6.55
CA ALA A 400 -0.77 -0.79 -7.75
C ALA A 400 0.06 -0.72 -9.05
N ASP A 401 1.01 0.21 -9.11
CA ASP A 401 1.96 0.31 -10.23
C ASP A 401 2.85 -0.94 -10.31
N GLU A 402 3.31 -1.48 -9.18
CA GLU A 402 4.09 -2.72 -9.14
C GLU A 402 3.32 -3.90 -9.75
N HIS A 403 2.05 -4.07 -9.36
CA HIS A 403 1.20 -5.15 -9.86
C HIS A 403 0.86 -4.97 -11.34
N TRP A 404 0.57 -3.75 -11.79
CA TRP A 404 0.22 -3.48 -13.18
C TRP A 404 1.42 -3.62 -14.12
N TYR A 405 2.52 -2.90 -13.89
CA TYR A 405 3.59 -2.79 -14.88
C TYR A 405 4.47 -4.05 -14.95
N ASN A 406 4.71 -4.73 -13.84
CA ASN A 406 5.53 -5.94 -13.84
C ASN A 406 4.74 -7.22 -14.14
N ARG A 407 3.41 -7.24 -13.89
CA ARG A 407 2.60 -8.48 -13.91
C ARG A 407 1.31 -8.40 -14.72
N GLY A 408 0.93 -7.22 -15.20
CA GLY A 408 -0.30 -7.02 -15.97
C GLY A 408 -1.57 -7.25 -15.16
N ILE A 409 -1.52 -7.07 -13.83
CA ILE A 409 -2.67 -7.23 -12.95
C ILE A 409 -3.51 -5.96 -13.00
N ILE A 410 -4.78 -6.09 -13.36
CA ILE A 410 -5.74 -4.98 -13.47
C ILE A 410 -6.21 -4.61 -12.07
N GLY A 411 -5.62 -3.56 -11.50
CA GLY A 411 -5.84 -3.15 -10.13
C GLY A 411 -6.57 -1.82 -9.97
N TRP A 412 -7.39 -1.73 -8.93
CA TRP A 412 -7.92 -0.46 -8.42
C TRP A 412 -7.47 -0.23 -6.98
N ASP A 413 -7.57 1.03 -6.56
CA ASP A 413 -7.31 1.47 -5.20
C ASP A 413 -8.53 2.20 -4.64
N PHE A 414 -9.03 1.76 -3.49
CA PHE A 414 -9.97 2.53 -2.68
C PHE A 414 -9.21 3.44 -1.72
N GLU A 415 -9.65 4.69 -1.62
CA GLU A 415 -9.53 5.45 -0.37
C GLU A 415 -10.94 5.50 0.23
N VAL A 416 -11.23 4.63 1.20
CA VAL A 416 -12.55 4.54 1.84
C VAL A 416 -12.85 5.80 2.65
N GLY A 417 -14.03 5.88 3.28
CA GLY A 417 -14.38 7.05 4.10
C GLY A 417 -14.54 8.31 3.26
N ALA A 418 -15.57 8.32 2.41
CA ALA A 418 -15.96 9.52 1.68
C ALA A 418 -16.52 10.59 2.64
N ASP A 419 -16.44 11.86 2.23
CA ASP A 419 -17.00 12.94 3.04
C ASP A 419 -18.53 12.77 3.17
N ILE A 420 -19.05 12.91 4.39
CA ILE A 420 -20.48 12.71 4.69
C ILE A 420 -21.21 14.04 4.60
N TYR A 421 -22.36 14.05 3.92
CA TYR A 421 -23.24 15.21 3.89
C TYR A 421 -24.00 15.38 5.21
N ASN A 422 -23.84 16.53 5.85
CA ASN A 422 -24.62 16.92 7.01
C ASN A 422 -25.80 17.81 6.56
N PRO A 423 -27.05 17.32 6.57
CA PRO A 423 -28.20 18.09 6.11
C PRO A 423 -28.55 19.26 7.04
N ALA A 424 -28.17 19.21 8.31
CA ALA A 424 -28.43 20.29 9.25
C ALA A 424 -27.53 21.52 8.98
N THR A 425 -26.31 21.29 8.46
CA THR A 425 -25.36 22.37 8.12
C THR A 425 -25.26 22.64 6.63
N GLY A 426 -25.79 21.76 5.78
CA GLY A 426 -25.68 21.82 4.33
C GLY A 426 -24.26 21.61 3.81
N ARG A 427 -23.39 20.92 4.57
CA ARG A 427 -21.96 20.79 4.27
C ARG A 427 -21.50 19.34 4.34
N PHE A 428 -20.53 19.00 3.49
CA PHE A 428 -19.78 17.76 3.59
C PHE A 428 -18.72 17.86 4.70
N SER A 429 -18.54 16.77 5.46
CA SER A 429 -17.58 16.67 6.55
C SER A 429 -16.69 15.44 6.38
N ALA A 430 -15.39 15.61 6.55
CA ALA A 430 -14.44 14.51 6.48
C ALA A 430 -14.60 13.57 7.68
N VAL A 431 -14.51 12.27 7.42
CA VAL A 431 -14.58 11.19 8.43
C VAL A 431 -13.21 10.89 9.06
N GLY A 432 -12.14 11.10 8.29
CA GLY A 432 -10.76 10.89 8.74
C GLY A 432 -10.31 9.42 8.71
N LEU A 433 -9.13 9.15 9.25
CA LEU A 433 -8.49 7.82 9.22
C LEU A 433 -9.09 6.83 10.24
N GLN A 434 -9.63 7.36 11.33
CA GLN A 434 -10.10 6.63 12.52
C GLN A 434 -11.43 7.24 13.00
N PRO A 435 -12.49 7.20 12.18
CA PRO A 435 -13.78 7.69 12.62
C PRO A 435 -14.29 6.88 13.83
N PRO A 436 -15.25 7.39 14.61
CA PRO A 436 -15.95 6.58 15.61
C PRO A 436 -16.40 5.25 14.99
N PHE A 437 -16.33 4.15 15.74
CA PHE A 437 -16.61 2.83 15.17
C PHE A 437 -17.98 2.73 14.50
N ALA A 438 -19.01 3.44 15.00
CA ALA A 438 -20.31 3.49 14.34
C ALA A 438 -20.23 3.97 12.88
N GLU A 439 -19.34 4.89 12.54
CA GLU A 439 -19.11 5.31 11.16
C GLU A 439 -18.14 4.35 10.43
N GLY A 440 -17.05 3.92 11.09
CA GLY A 440 -16.13 2.94 10.50
C GLY A 440 -16.79 1.61 10.15
N HIS A 441 -17.83 1.22 10.89
CA HIS A 441 -18.72 0.10 10.61
C HIS A 441 -19.49 0.30 9.30
N GLU A 442 -20.15 1.45 9.14
CA GLU A 442 -20.91 1.79 7.93
C GLU A 442 -19.99 1.93 6.70
N GLU A 443 -18.74 2.36 6.88
CA GLU A 443 -17.72 2.30 5.83
C GLU A 443 -17.34 0.84 5.50
N ALA A 444 -17.14 -0.03 6.49
CA ALA A 444 -16.78 -1.44 6.27
C ALA A 444 -17.88 -2.20 5.50
N MET A 445 -19.09 -2.25 6.05
CA MET A 445 -20.26 -1.70 5.36
C MET A 445 -20.34 -1.71 3.83
N GLU A 446 -20.26 -0.46 3.40
CA GLU A 446 -20.35 0.10 2.08
C GLU A 446 -19.24 -0.40 1.15
N PHE A 447 -17.99 -0.38 1.61
CA PHE A 447 -16.84 -0.73 0.78
C PHE A 447 -16.67 -2.25 0.64
N ALA A 448 -17.25 -3.06 1.54
CA ALA A 448 -17.41 -4.49 1.28
C ALA A 448 -18.33 -4.75 0.08
N ASN A 449 -19.33 -3.89 -0.22
CA ASN A 449 -20.06 -4.00 -1.48
C ASN A 449 -19.13 -3.75 -2.68
N GLY A 450 -18.23 -2.77 -2.58
CA GLY A 450 -17.21 -2.49 -3.59
C GLY A 450 -16.28 -3.69 -3.83
N ASN A 451 -15.83 -4.35 -2.76
CA ASN A 451 -15.04 -5.58 -2.86
C ASN A 451 -15.81 -6.75 -3.50
N ILE A 452 -17.10 -6.92 -3.18
CA ILE A 452 -17.91 -7.91 -3.90
C ILE A 452 -18.09 -7.52 -5.37
N ALA A 453 -18.22 -6.22 -5.68
CA ALA A 453 -18.37 -5.73 -7.04
C ALA A 453 -17.15 -5.97 -7.93
N ILE A 454 -15.92 -5.80 -7.41
CA ILE A 454 -14.74 -6.16 -8.18
C ILE A 454 -14.66 -7.67 -8.44
N LEU A 455 -15.19 -8.51 -7.55
CA LEU A 455 -15.29 -9.96 -7.80
C LEU A 455 -16.32 -10.25 -8.90
N GLU A 456 -17.42 -9.51 -8.96
CA GLU A 456 -18.39 -9.59 -10.07
C GLU A 456 -17.74 -9.17 -11.41
N VAL A 457 -16.95 -8.08 -11.41
CA VAL A 457 -16.16 -7.63 -12.56
C VAL A 457 -15.13 -8.68 -12.99
N ALA A 458 -14.39 -9.27 -12.04
CA ALA A 458 -13.42 -10.32 -12.30
C ALA A 458 -14.06 -11.57 -12.90
N ARG A 459 -15.25 -11.95 -12.42
CA ARG A 459 -16.01 -13.06 -12.97
C ARG A 459 -16.50 -12.76 -14.38
N ALA A 460 -16.97 -11.54 -14.64
CA ALA A 460 -17.33 -11.11 -15.98
C ALA A 460 -16.12 -11.20 -16.93
N TYR A 461 -14.96 -10.70 -16.52
CA TYR A 461 -13.69 -10.85 -17.25
C TYR A 461 -13.34 -12.33 -17.52
N ALA A 462 -13.40 -13.20 -16.51
CA ALA A 462 -13.04 -14.61 -16.63
C ALA A 462 -13.94 -15.40 -17.61
N THR A 463 -15.21 -15.04 -17.64
CA THR A 463 -16.25 -15.73 -18.42
C THR A 463 -16.55 -15.05 -19.76
N ASP A 464 -15.88 -13.93 -20.06
CA ASP A 464 -16.10 -13.20 -21.28
C ASP A 464 -15.65 -14.00 -22.51
N LYS A 465 -16.58 -14.12 -23.45
CA LYS A 465 -16.43 -14.77 -24.76
C LYS A 465 -17.10 -13.94 -25.84
N ILE A 466 -17.57 -12.74 -25.50
CA ILE A 466 -18.24 -11.83 -26.41
C ILE A 466 -17.13 -11.09 -27.16
N GLN A 467 -17.27 -11.01 -28.48
CA GLN A 467 -16.31 -10.28 -29.30
C GLN A 467 -16.74 -8.83 -29.42
N PRO A 468 -15.80 -7.87 -29.29
CA PRO A 468 -16.09 -6.49 -29.56
C PRO A 468 -16.52 -6.35 -31.02
N ARG A 469 -17.48 -5.44 -31.26
CA ARG A 469 -17.89 -5.01 -32.58
C ARG A 469 -17.55 -3.56 -32.77
N THR A 470 -16.95 -3.23 -33.90
CA THR A 470 -16.52 -1.87 -34.19
C THR A 470 -16.97 -1.39 -35.55
N SER A 471 -17.20 -0.07 -35.62
CA SER A 471 -17.57 0.61 -36.86
C SER A 471 -16.84 1.93 -36.97
N LEU A 472 -16.38 2.27 -38.17
CA LEU A 472 -15.81 3.57 -38.48
C LEU A 472 -16.92 4.63 -38.53
N LYS A 473 -16.73 5.74 -37.82
CA LYS A 473 -17.63 6.90 -37.82
C LYS A 473 -16.94 8.14 -38.35
N ILE A 474 -17.51 8.75 -39.38
CA ILE A 474 -17.07 10.05 -39.87
C ILE A 474 -17.46 11.12 -38.84
N VAL A 475 -16.45 11.85 -38.34
CA VAL A 475 -16.61 12.93 -37.36
C VAL A 475 -16.81 14.25 -38.07
N LYS A 476 -16.04 14.51 -39.14
CA LYS A 476 -16.08 15.77 -39.89
C LYS A 476 -15.63 15.56 -41.33
N ARG A 477 -16.23 16.31 -42.26
CA ARG A 477 -15.73 16.47 -43.64
C ARG A 477 -15.43 17.93 -43.91
N GLU A 478 -14.30 18.18 -44.55
CA GLU A 478 -13.83 19.49 -45.00
C GLU A 478 -13.28 19.36 -46.42
N ALA A 479 -13.09 20.49 -47.12
CA ALA A 479 -12.53 20.46 -48.47
C ALA A 479 -11.13 19.82 -48.46
N GLY A 480 -10.98 18.69 -49.15
CA GLY A 480 -9.71 17.96 -49.21
C GLY A 480 -9.32 17.20 -47.93
N ALA A 481 -10.18 17.12 -46.91
CA ALA A 481 -9.90 16.39 -45.67
C ALA A 481 -11.14 15.72 -45.06
N THR A 482 -10.97 14.56 -44.45
CA THR A 482 -12.03 13.88 -43.70
C THR A 482 -11.48 13.32 -42.40
N ALA A 483 -12.16 13.64 -41.30
CA ALA A 483 -11.85 13.13 -39.97
C ALA A 483 -12.82 12.01 -39.59
N PHE A 484 -12.30 10.92 -39.05
CA PHE A 484 -13.08 9.79 -38.56
C PHE A 484 -12.58 9.30 -37.20
N THR A 485 -13.41 8.52 -36.52
CA THR A 485 -13.07 7.76 -35.30
C THR A 485 -13.76 6.40 -35.37
N PHE A 486 -13.71 5.63 -34.29
CA PHE A 486 -14.40 4.34 -34.19
C PHE A 486 -15.49 4.39 -33.12
N SER A 487 -16.50 3.54 -33.26
CA SER A 487 -17.40 3.18 -32.16
C SER A 487 -17.19 1.72 -31.82
N THR A 488 -17.25 1.39 -30.54
CA THR A 488 -17.07 0.04 -30.02
C THR A 488 -18.34 -0.40 -29.27
N SER A 489 -18.68 -1.68 -29.32
CA SER A 489 -19.80 -2.24 -28.55
C SER A 489 -19.50 -2.40 -27.07
N GLU A 490 -18.22 -2.46 -26.73
CA GLU A 490 -17.68 -2.62 -25.38
C GLU A 490 -16.26 -2.03 -25.31
N PRO A 491 -15.69 -1.86 -24.10
CA PRO A 491 -14.29 -1.45 -23.94
C PRO A 491 -13.33 -2.37 -24.69
N SER A 492 -12.69 -1.81 -25.72
CA SER A 492 -11.80 -2.56 -26.59
C SER A 492 -10.80 -1.65 -27.28
N ASN A 493 -9.66 -2.24 -27.60
CA ASN A 493 -8.57 -1.59 -28.29
C ASN A 493 -8.71 -1.75 -29.80
N VAL A 494 -8.73 -0.63 -30.52
CA VAL A 494 -8.80 -0.64 -32.00
C VAL A 494 -7.42 -0.44 -32.61
N TYR A 495 -7.01 -1.38 -33.46
CA TYR A 495 -5.78 -1.33 -34.24
C TYR A 495 -6.12 -1.11 -35.71
N TYR A 496 -5.50 -0.12 -36.35
CA TYR A 496 -5.87 0.30 -37.71
C TYR A 496 -4.68 0.59 -38.61
N THR A 497 -4.90 0.50 -39.92
CA THR A 497 -3.96 0.89 -40.98
C THR A 497 -4.66 1.83 -41.96
N PRO A 498 -4.10 3.03 -42.24
CA PRO A 498 -4.68 4.00 -43.15
C PRO A 498 -4.20 3.84 -44.61
N ASP A 499 -3.51 2.75 -44.94
CA ASP A 499 -2.96 2.48 -46.28
C ASP A 499 -3.59 1.23 -46.93
N GLY A 500 -4.60 0.64 -46.29
CA GLY A 500 -5.22 -0.60 -46.74
C GLY A 500 -4.36 -1.85 -46.54
N SER A 501 -3.22 -1.76 -45.83
CA SER A 501 -2.45 -2.93 -45.43
C SER A 501 -3.19 -3.76 -44.38
N ARG A 502 -2.76 -5.01 -44.17
CA ARG A 502 -3.34 -5.89 -43.15
C ARG A 502 -2.99 -5.37 -41.75
N PRO A 503 -3.97 -5.12 -40.86
CA PRO A 503 -3.69 -4.64 -39.52
C PRO A 503 -3.13 -5.77 -38.63
N THR A 504 -2.16 -5.45 -37.78
CA THR A 504 -1.48 -6.39 -36.85
C THR A 504 -1.37 -5.77 -35.46
N TYR A 505 -0.81 -6.50 -34.49
CA TYR A 505 -0.48 -5.92 -33.18
C TYR A 505 0.53 -4.76 -33.26
N GLY A 506 1.30 -4.64 -34.35
CA GLY A 506 2.22 -3.53 -34.61
C GLY A 506 1.57 -2.34 -35.35
N SER A 507 0.30 -2.43 -35.72
CA SER A 507 -0.42 -1.33 -36.38
C SER A 507 -0.73 -0.19 -35.41
N ALA A 508 -1.07 0.97 -35.96
CA ALA A 508 -1.44 2.14 -35.16
C ALA A 508 -2.64 1.80 -34.26
N LYS A 509 -2.56 2.19 -33.00
CA LYS A 509 -3.60 1.97 -32.00
C LYS A 509 -4.41 3.24 -31.79
N LEU A 510 -5.73 3.10 -31.67
CA LEU A 510 -6.60 4.24 -31.34
C LEU A 510 -6.25 4.76 -29.94
N ALA A 511 -5.90 6.03 -29.85
CA ALA A 511 -5.60 6.72 -28.61
C ALA A 511 -6.77 7.60 -28.14
N LEU A 512 -6.66 8.11 -26.92
CA LEU A 512 -7.52 9.17 -26.42
C LEU A 512 -7.14 10.50 -27.08
N ALA A 513 -8.10 11.39 -27.31
CA ALA A 513 -7.83 12.70 -27.92
C ALA A 513 -6.94 13.59 -27.03
N ARG A 514 -7.11 13.45 -25.70
CA ARG A 514 -6.30 14.06 -24.64
C ARG A 514 -6.63 13.35 -23.31
N MET A 515 -5.95 13.73 -22.24
CA MET A 515 -6.27 13.28 -20.88
C MET A 515 -7.75 13.51 -20.56
N ARG A 516 -8.44 12.46 -20.10
CA ARG A 516 -9.88 12.47 -19.76
C ARG A 516 -10.80 12.98 -20.88
N ALA A 517 -10.42 12.75 -22.13
CA ALA A 517 -11.29 13.03 -23.28
C ALA A 517 -11.73 11.73 -23.97
N GLY A 518 -12.67 11.86 -24.89
CA GLY A 518 -13.08 10.75 -25.75
C GLY A 518 -11.98 10.29 -26.71
N MET A 519 -12.35 9.33 -27.56
CA MET A 519 -11.47 8.79 -28.59
C MET A 519 -10.91 9.88 -29.51
N GLN A 520 -9.65 9.74 -29.93
CA GLN A 520 -9.06 10.63 -30.92
C GLN A 520 -9.83 10.59 -32.24
N SER A 521 -9.75 11.69 -32.99
CA SER A 521 -10.16 11.74 -34.39
C SER A 521 -8.91 11.62 -35.27
N ILE A 522 -9.01 10.82 -36.33
CA ILE A 522 -7.97 10.58 -37.32
C ILE A 522 -8.35 11.32 -38.59
N THR A 523 -7.47 12.18 -39.10
CA THR A 523 -7.71 12.96 -40.32
C THR A 523 -6.94 12.39 -41.50
N VAL A 524 -7.63 12.22 -42.63
CA VAL A 524 -7.04 11.83 -43.92
C VAL A 524 -7.29 12.91 -44.97
N ASN A 525 -6.32 13.12 -45.86
CA ASN A 525 -6.33 14.18 -46.88
C ASN A 525 -6.47 13.65 -48.32
N SER A 526 -6.76 12.36 -48.47
CA SER A 526 -7.01 11.69 -49.72
C SER A 526 -7.93 10.49 -49.48
N ASP A 527 -8.53 9.96 -50.54
CA ASP A 527 -9.30 8.72 -50.49
C ASP A 527 -8.46 7.58 -49.91
N THR A 528 -8.84 7.13 -48.72
CA THR A 528 -8.02 6.27 -47.87
C THR A 528 -8.74 4.95 -47.62
N ALA A 529 -8.08 3.83 -47.85
CA ALA A 529 -8.55 2.52 -47.41
C ALA A 529 -8.14 2.31 -45.95
N VAL A 530 -9.13 2.23 -45.06
CA VAL A 530 -8.90 1.97 -43.64
C VAL A 530 -9.24 0.53 -43.34
N ASN A 531 -8.26 -0.22 -42.84
CA ASN A 531 -8.48 -1.56 -42.32
C ASN A 531 -8.25 -1.57 -40.81
N TRP A 532 -9.05 -2.32 -40.05
CA TRP A 532 -8.89 -2.37 -38.60
C TRP A 532 -9.43 -3.67 -37.98
N PHE A 533 -9.02 -3.92 -36.75
CA PHE A 533 -9.65 -4.91 -35.87
C PHE A 533 -9.70 -4.35 -34.45
N SER A 534 -10.49 -4.99 -33.60
CA SER A 534 -10.52 -4.68 -32.17
C SER A 534 -10.30 -5.92 -31.31
N ILE A 535 -9.76 -5.69 -30.12
CA ILE A 535 -9.54 -6.72 -29.09
C ILE A 535 -9.90 -6.14 -27.72
N ASP A 536 -10.73 -6.84 -26.95
CA ASP A 536 -11.03 -6.45 -25.58
C ASP A 536 -9.89 -6.82 -24.61
N ILE A 537 -10.05 -6.47 -23.33
CA ILE A 537 -9.04 -6.75 -22.31
C ILE A 537 -8.95 -8.23 -21.92
N ALA A 538 -10.02 -9.01 -22.17
CA ALA A 538 -10.04 -10.46 -21.98
C ALA A 538 -9.36 -11.21 -23.15
N GLY A 539 -9.04 -10.51 -24.23
CA GLY A 539 -8.34 -11.02 -25.40
C GLY A 539 -9.26 -11.49 -26.53
N ASN A 540 -10.58 -11.24 -26.48
CA ASN A 540 -11.45 -11.61 -27.59
C ASN A 540 -11.27 -10.63 -28.74
N ALA A 541 -10.82 -11.16 -29.88
CA ALA A 541 -10.64 -10.39 -31.10
C ALA A 541 -11.92 -10.40 -31.95
N GLU A 542 -12.28 -9.23 -32.46
CA GLU A 542 -13.42 -9.04 -33.36
C GLU A 542 -13.36 -9.97 -34.58
N SER A 543 -14.49 -10.60 -34.92
CA SER A 543 -14.64 -11.51 -36.05
C SER A 543 -13.70 -12.73 -36.02
N ASN A 544 -13.19 -13.12 -34.85
CA ASN A 544 -12.12 -14.11 -34.69
C ASN A 544 -10.85 -13.77 -35.50
N TYR A 545 -10.57 -12.48 -35.69
CA TYR A 545 -9.38 -12.07 -36.41
C TYR A 545 -8.11 -12.47 -35.64
N LYS A 546 -7.13 -13.04 -36.34
CA LYS A 546 -5.81 -13.39 -35.79
C LYS A 546 -4.77 -12.40 -36.30
N PRO A 547 -4.36 -11.39 -35.51
CA PRO A 547 -3.45 -10.33 -35.97
C PRO A 547 -2.02 -10.84 -36.25
N ASP A 548 -1.66 -11.98 -35.68
CA ASP A 548 -0.41 -12.71 -35.90
C ASP A 548 -0.49 -13.78 -37.02
N GLY A 549 -1.68 -14.04 -37.56
CA GLY A 549 -1.91 -15.01 -38.64
C GLY A 549 -1.84 -14.42 -40.05
N GLU A 550 -2.46 -15.11 -41.00
CA GLU A 550 -2.55 -14.67 -42.41
C GLU A 550 -4.00 -14.34 -42.85
N GLY A 551 -4.95 -14.43 -41.91
CA GLY A 551 -6.37 -14.19 -42.18
C GLY A 551 -6.67 -12.76 -42.64
N SER A 552 -7.82 -12.59 -43.29
CA SER A 552 -8.28 -11.29 -43.82
C SER A 552 -9.67 -10.87 -43.33
N ASN A 553 -10.16 -11.50 -42.26
CA ASN A 553 -11.45 -11.27 -41.60
C ASN A 553 -11.45 -10.04 -40.66
N TYR A 554 -10.54 -9.09 -40.90
CA TYR A 554 -10.55 -7.77 -40.29
C TYR A 554 -11.52 -6.83 -41.02
N ASN A 555 -11.96 -5.76 -40.35
CA ASN A 555 -12.88 -4.78 -40.93
C ASN A 555 -12.19 -3.87 -41.94
N LYS A 556 -12.93 -3.43 -42.95
CA LYS A 556 -12.42 -2.60 -44.05
C LYS A 556 -13.45 -1.57 -44.47
N GLN A 557 -13.04 -0.32 -44.65
CA GLN A 557 -13.89 0.75 -45.16
C GLN A 557 -13.06 1.81 -45.89
N ARG A 558 -13.57 2.31 -47.01
CA ARG A 558 -12.97 3.45 -47.70
C ARG A 558 -13.51 4.75 -47.10
N VAL A 559 -12.60 5.66 -46.75
CA VAL A 559 -12.91 7.02 -46.32
C VAL A 559 -12.58 7.95 -47.47
N SER A 560 -13.60 8.54 -48.09
CA SER A 560 -13.42 9.50 -49.16
C SER A 560 -13.35 10.92 -48.63
N VAL A 561 -12.49 11.74 -49.23
CA VAL A 561 -12.40 13.19 -48.98
C VAL A 561 -13.41 13.94 -49.85
N GLN A 562 -13.84 15.11 -49.38
CA GLN A 562 -14.85 15.93 -50.04
C GLN A 562 -14.25 16.89 -51.07
#